data_AF-A0A5F1Z7R5-F1
#
_entry.id   AF-A0A5F1Z7R5-F1
#
_cell.length_a   1.000
_cell.length_b   1.000
_cell.length_c   1.000
_cell.angle_alpha   90.00
_cell.angle_beta   90.00
_cell.angle_gamma   90.00
#
_symmetry.space_group_name_H-M   'P 1'
#
loop_
_entity.id
_entity.type
_entity.pdbx_description
1 polymer ?
#
loop_
_entity_poly.entity_id
_entity_poly.type
_entity_poly.pdbx_seq_one_letter_code
_entity_poly.pdbx_strand_id
1 'polypeptide(L)'
;MKFLFTFLLFCLSLYAQSNLPISFEENNLYGFKNKSGKVIIKPQYQHTMDFTKELVSFVVYENKWYCIDTKNNKLLEAFNYDNGPDYYSEKLARFIENKKFGFFDSRCKKQIPATYDFVFPFEKGYSIVCNGCEIQSDGDEHNRIVGGKYGIIDRKGKIVLPIEHDSIDSILFNKKSAIVTNNKSKSTIKFK
;
A
#
# COMPACT_ATOMS: atom_id res chain seq x y z
N MET A 1 -68.35 -3.04 2.75
CA MET A 1 -67.19 -2.21 2.38
C MET A 1 -66.06 -2.44 3.39
N LYS A 2 -65.04 -3.21 3.05
CA LYS A 2 -63.71 -3.17 3.71
C LYS A 2 -62.69 -3.18 2.58
N PHE A 3 -62.12 -2.01 2.29
CA PHE A 3 -61.07 -1.88 1.29
C PHE A 3 -59.77 -2.42 1.88
N LEU A 4 -59.23 -3.41 1.18
CA LEU A 4 -57.88 -3.93 1.31
C LEU A 4 -56.92 -2.87 0.75
N PHE A 5 -56.06 -2.27 1.59
CA PHE A 5 -54.94 -1.45 1.12
C PHE A 5 -53.65 -2.22 1.40
N THR A 6 -53.31 -3.12 0.48
CA THR A 6 -51.99 -3.72 0.36
C THR A 6 -51.04 -2.66 -0.19
N PHE A 7 -50.29 -2.01 0.70
CA PHE A 7 -49.19 -1.12 0.31
C PHE A 7 -47.97 -1.99 -0.05
N LEU A 8 -47.92 -2.43 -1.30
CA LEU A 8 -46.76 -3.11 -1.87
C LEU A 8 -45.66 -2.07 -2.10
N LEU A 9 -44.90 -1.75 -1.05
CA LEU A 9 -43.63 -1.02 -1.14
C LEU A 9 -42.64 -1.93 -1.87
N PHE A 10 -42.70 -1.88 -3.20
CA PHE A 10 -41.73 -2.47 -4.10
C PHE A 10 -40.42 -1.68 -3.96
N CYS A 11 -39.66 -2.00 -2.90
CA CYS A 11 -38.29 -1.59 -2.77
C CYS A 11 -37.49 -2.34 -3.84
N LEU A 12 -37.52 -1.82 -5.08
CA LEU A 12 -36.44 -2.04 -6.03
C LEU A 12 -35.22 -1.38 -5.42
N SER A 13 -34.54 -2.10 -4.54
CA SER A 13 -33.12 -1.89 -4.36
C SER A 13 -32.51 -2.00 -5.75
N LEU A 14 -32.20 -0.84 -6.32
CA LEU A 14 -31.30 -0.73 -7.45
C LEU A 14 -29.99 -1.35 -6.97
N TYR A 15 -29.85 -2.66 -7.17
CA TYR A 15 -28.55 -3.30 -7.19
C TYR A 15 -27.85 -2.67 -8.39
N ALA A 16 -27.18 -1.55 -8.16
CA ALA A 16 -26.17 -1.03 -9.06
C ALA A 16 -25.05 -2.08 -9.06
N GLN A 17 -25.25 -3.12 -9.87
CA GLN A 17 -24.28 -4.18 -10.03
C GLN A 17 -23.04 -3.50 -10.61
N SER A 18 -21.99 -3.40 -9.80
CA SER A 18 -20.81 -2.61 -10.16
C SER A 18 -20.31 -2.99 -11.57
N ASN A 19 -20.13 -2.01 -12.46
CA ASN A 19 -19.66 -2.23 -13.84
C ASN A 19 -18.13 -2.24 -13.91
N LEU A 20 -17.49 -2.82 -12.89
CA LEU A 20 -16.04 -2.92 -12.81
C LEU A 20 -15.52 -3.85 -13.90
N PRO A 21 -14.33 -3.59 -14.47
CA PRO A 21 -13.68 -4.53 -15.36
C PRO A 21 -13.44 -5.86 -14.65
N ILE A 22 -13.69 -6.96 -15.36
CA ILE A 22 -13.53 -8.32 -14.86
C ILE A 22 -12.27 -8.88 -15.52
N SER A 23 -11.41 -9.49 -14.71
CA SER A 23 -10.21 -10.16 -15.22
C SER A 23 -10.58 -11.35 -16.10
N PHE A 24 -9.80 -11.60 -17.14
CA PHE A 24 -9.90 -12.81 -17.95
C PHE A 24 -8.52 -13.23 -18.43
N GLU A 25 -8.35 -14.54 -18.63
CA GLU A 25 -7.10 -15.13 -19.08
C GLU A 25 -7.19 -15.54 -20.55
N GLU A 26 -6.11 -15.29 -21.29
CA GLU A 26 -5.90 -15.76 -22.67
C GLU A 26 -4.40 -15.92 -22.89
N ASN A 27 -3.98 -17.06 -23.45
CA ASN A 27 -2.56 -17.39 -23.69
C ASN A 27 -1.66 -17.25 -22.44
N ASN A 28 -2.14 -17.72 -21.28
CA ASN A 28 -1.45 -17.64 -19.98
C ASN A 28 -1.15 -16.21 -19.48
N LEU A 29 -1.87 -15.22 -20.02
CA LEU A 29 -1.79 -13.83 -19.59
C LEU A 29 -3.18 -13.32 -19.24
N TYR A 30 -3.22 -12.38 -18.31
CA TYR A 30 -4.44 -11.76 -17.82
C TYR A 30 -4.63 -10.38 -18.44
N GLY A 31 -5.88 -10.10 -18.80
CA GLY A 31 -6.39 -8.80 -19.23
C GLY A 31 -7.71 -8.48 -18.54
N PHE A 32 -8.40 -7.43 -18.98
CA PHE A 32 -9.68 -7.03 -18.41
C PHE A 32 -10.71 -6.77 -19.49
N LYS A 33 -11.95 -7.21 -19.25
CA LYS A 33 -13.10 -6.98 -20.13
C LYS A 33 -14.27 -6.42 -19.33
N ASN A 34 -15.18 -5.73 -20.00
CA ASN A 34 -16.44 -5.31 -19.38
C ASN A 34 -17.41 -6.50 -19.30
N LYS A 35 -18.58 -6.28 -18.67
CA LYS A 35 -19.65 -7.29 -18.56
C LYS A 35 -20.22 -7.75 -19.90
N SER A 36 -20.13 -6.95 -20.96
CA SER A 36 -20.58 -7.34 -22.31
C SER A 36 -19.52 -8.15 -23.06
N GLY A 37 -18.39 -8.49 -22.43
CA GLY A 37 -17.28 -9.22 -23.05
C GLY A 37 -16.33 -8.37 -23.89
N LYS A 38 -16.55 -7.05 -23.99
CA LYS A 38 -15.63 -6.15 -24.70
C LYS A 38 -14.34 -6.00 -23.91
N VAL A 39 -13.22 -6.32 -24.54
CA VAL A 39 -11.88 -6.15 -23.97
C VAL A 39 -11.60 -4.66 -23.73
N ILE A 40 -11.23 -4.32 -22.49
CA ILE A 40 -10.79 -2.98 -22.07
C ILE A 40 -9.27 -2.93 -22.06
N ILE A 41 -8.64 -3.94 -21.46
CA ILE A 41 -7.19 -4.09 -21.35
C ILE A 41 -6.85 -5.46 -21.95
N LYS A 42 -6.03 -5.48 -22.99
CA LYS A 42 -5.60 -6.74 -23.62
C LYS A 42 -4.76 -7.57 -22.64
N PRO A 43 -4.83 -8.92 -22.73
CA PRO A 43 -3.98 -9.82 -21.97
C PRO A 43 -2.50 -9.45 -22.10
N GLN A 44 -1.88 -9.11 -20.97
CA GLN A 44 -0.47 -8.71 -20.91
C GLN A 44 0.17 -8.89 -19.52
N TYR A 45 -0.63 -9.24 -18.50
CA TYR A 45 -0.18 -9.36 -17.12
C TYR A 45 -0.03 -10.82 -16.72
N GLN A 46 0.97 -11.11 -15.89
CA GLN A 46 1.22 -12.46 -15.38
C GLN A 46 0.14 -12.85 -14.36
N HIS A 47 -0.31 -11.89 -13.56
CA HIS A 47 -1.42 -12.02 -12.61
C HIS A 47 -2.16 -10.70 -12.46
N THR A 48 -3.40 -10.77 -11.99
CA THR A 48 -4.24 -9.60 -11.71
C THR A 48 -5.07 -9.83 -10.46
N MET A 49 -5.29 -8.76 -9.70
CA MET A 49 -6.38 -8.68 -8.71
C MET A 49 -7.60 -8.01 -9.33
N ASP A 50 -8.76 -8.17 -8.71
CA ASP A 50 -9.97 -7.47 -9.12
C ASP A 50 -9.82 -5.94 -9.00
N PHE A 51 -10.53 -5.21 -9.86
CA PHE A 51 -10.66 -3.77 -9.68
C PHE A 51 -11.39 -3.44 -8.38
N THR A 52 -10.87 -2.48 -7.64
CA THR A 52 -11.52 -1.96 -6.42
C THR A 52 -12.65 -0.99 -6.76
N LYS A 53 -13.40 -0.56 -5.74
CA LYS A 53 -14.44 0.48 -5.90
C LYS A 53 -13.83 1.84 -6.30
N GLU A 54 -12.57 2.04 -6.01
CA GLU A 54 -11.75 3.19 -6.38
C GLU A 54 -11.26 3.16 -7.84
N LEU A 55 -11.64 2.14 -8.62
CA LEU A 55 -11.30 1.98 -10.04
C LEU A 55 -9.79 1.77 -10.29
N VAL A 56 -9.13 1.10 -9.36
CA VAL A 56 -7.73 0.64 -9.51
C VAL A 56 -7.63 -0.87 -9.35
N SER A 57 -6.61 -1.49 -9.93
CA SER A 57 -6.29 -2.92 -9.76
C SER A 57 -4.78 -3.09 -9.57
N PHE A 58 -4.37 -4.14 -8.87
CA PHE A 58 -2.98 -4.55 -8.79
C PHE A 58 -2.70 -5.70 -9.75
N VAL A 59 -1.61 -5.59 -10.50
CA VAL A 59 -1.23 -6.55 -11.55
C VAL A 59 0.24 -6.89 -11.45
N VAL A 60 0.62 -8.08 -11.90
CA VAL A 60 2.02 -8.49 -12.00
C VAL A 60 2.51 -8.27 -13.43
N TYR A 61 3.54 -7.45 -13.57
CA TYR A 61 4.22 -7.14 -14.82
C TYR A 61 5.73 -7.12 -14.57
N GLU A 62 6.50 -7.86 -15.39
CA GLU A 62 7.95 -8.01 -15.21
C GLU A 62 8.32 -8.44 -13.78
N ASN A 63 7.57 -9.41 -13.23
CA ASN A 63 7.74 -9.95 -11.87
C ASN A 63 7.58 -8.92 -10.73
N LYS A 64 6.92 -7.79 -10.99
CA LYS A 64 6.64 -6.74 -10.01
C LYS A 64 5.16 -6.43 -9.94
N TRP A 65 4.70 -6.03 -8.75
CA TRP A 65 3.34 -5.56 -8.53
C TRP A 65 3.21 -4.10 -8.94
N TYR A 66 2.31 -3.80 -9.88
CA TYR A 66 1.94 -2.45 -10.26
C TYR A 66 0.47 -2.19 -9.94
N CYS A 67 0.17 -0.98 -9.49
CA CYS A 67 -1.20 -0.48 -9.49
C CYS A 67 -1.52 0.14 -10.85
N ILE A 68 -2.67 -0.18 -11.43
CA ILE A 68 -3.15 0.36 -12.69
C ILE A 68 -4.55 0.98 -12.57
N ASP A 69 -4.85 1.94 -13.44
CA ASP A 69 -6.22 2.44 -13.63
C ASP A 69 -6.99 1.67 -14.73
N THR A 70 -8.25 2.02 -14.95
CA THR A 70 -9.11 1.42 -15.98
C THR A 70 -8.67 1.72 -17.42
N LYS A 71 -7.73 2.65 -17.62
CA LYS A 71 -7.12 2.98 -18.91
C LYS A 71 -5.77 2.27 -19.10
N ASN A 72 -5.39 1.37 -18.20
CA ASN A 72 -4.13 0.65 -18.19
C ASN A 72 -2.89 1.53 -17.91
N ASN A 73 -3.06 2.71 -17.30
CA ASN A 73 -1.92 3.50 -16.86
C ASN A 73 -1.33 2.87 -15.60
N LYS A 74 -0.02 2.59 -15.60
CA LYS A 74 0.73 2.19 -14.40
C LYS A 74 0.90 3.40 -13.48
N LEU A 75 0.21 3.38 -12.33
CA LEU A 75 0.18 4.49 -11.38
C LEU A 75 1.39 4.47 -10.43
N LEU A 76 1.79 3.28 -9.97
CA LEU A 76 2.95 3.05 -9.08
C LEU A 76 3.35 1.58 -9.05
N GLU A 77 4.60 1.29 -8.64
CA GLU A 77 5.09 -0.04 -8.26
C GLU A 77 4.83 -0.25 -6.76
N ALA A 78 3.98 -1.20 -6.39
CA ALA A 78 3.71 -1.52 -5.00
C ALA A 78 4.85 -2.34 -4.41
N PHE A 79 5.16 -2.14 -3.13
CA PHE A 79 6.07 -3.04 -2.43
C PHE A 79 5.44 -4.44 -2.35
N ASN A 80 6.21 -5.47 -2.71
CA ASN A 80 5.77 -6.85 -2.58
C ASN A 80 5.93 -7.33 -1.14
N TYR A 81 4.85 -7.80 -0.54
CA TYR A 81 4.83 -8.38 0.79
C TYR A 81 3.89 -9.59 0.79
N ASP A 82 4.41 -10.74 1.23
CA ASP A 82 3.65 -11.99 1.31
C ASP A 82 2.92 -12.36 0.00
N ASN A 83 3.68 -12.41 -1.10
CA ASN A 83 3.22 -12.74 -2.45
C ASN A 83 2.19 -11.76 -3.06
N GLY A 84 2.00 -10.58 -2.49
CA GLY A 84 1.05 -9.57 -2.96
C GLY A 84 1.54 -8.13 -2.83
N PRO A 85 0.76 -7.14 -3.27
CA PRO A 85 1.00 -5.75 -2.88
C PRO A 85 0.86 -5.62 -1.36
N ASP A 86 1.71 -4.78 -0.76
CA ASP A 86 1.73 -4.54 0.68
C ASP A 86 0.37 -4.09 1.24
N TYR A 87 0.09 -4.50 2.47
CA TYR A 87 -1.18 -4.20 3.13
C TYR A 87 -1.28 -2.71 3.51
N TYR A 88 -2.52 -2.24 3.67
CA TYR A 88 -2.76 -0.90 4.18
C TYR A 88 -2.66 -0.86 5.70
N SER A 89 -1.78 -0.03 6.24
CA SER A 89 -1.81 0.40 7.64
C SER A 89 -2.25 1.85 7.74
N GLU A 90 -3.27 2.09 8.57
CA GLU A 90 -3.91 3.40 8.71
C GLU A 90 -4.29 4.10 7.38
N LYS A 91 -4.74 3.31 6.39
CA LYS A 91 -5.11 3.75 5.02
C LYS A 91 -3.92 4.10 4.11
N LEU A 92 -2.69 3.74 4.48
CA LEU A 92 -1.49 3.91 3.66
C LEU A 92 -0.77 2.57 3.44
N ALA A 93 -0.23 2.37 2.25
CA ALA A 93 0.62 1.22 1.91
C ALA A 93 1.93 1.70 1.27
N ARG A 94 2.95 0.84 1.20
CA ARG A 94 4.29 1.18 0.69
C ARG A 94 4.40 0.99 -0.81
N PHE A 95 4.97 1.97 -1.50
CA PHE A 95 5.34 1.85 -2.92
C PHE A 95 6.84 2.07 -3.09
N ILE A 96 7.37 1.58 -4.21
CA ILE A 96 8.76 1.78 -4.62
C ILE A 96 8.80 2.70 -5.84
N GLU A 97 9.72 3.65 -5.83
CA GLU A 97 10.07 4.45 -7.01
C GLU A 97 11.55 4.81 -6.92
N ASN A 98 12.29 4.61 -8.02
CA ASN A 98 13.75 4.86 -8.05
C ASN A 98 14.52 4.19 -6.91
N LYS A 99 14.13 2.95 -6.54
CA LYS A 99 14.69 2.18 -5.42
C LYS A 99 14.47 2.80 -4.02
N LYS A 100 13.59 3.80 -3.91
CA LYS A 100 13.20 4.43 -2.65
C LYS A 100 11.77 4.07 -2.29
N PHE A 101 11.44 4.15 -1.01
CA PHE A 101 10.13 3.85 -0.46
C PHE A 101 9.36 5.12 -0.10
N GLY A 102 8.06 5.11 -0.43
CA GLY A 102 7.10 6.12 -0.03
C GLY A 102 5.76 5.48 0.36
N PHE A 103 4.73 6.31 0.55
CA PHE A 103 3.39 5.86 0.92
C PHE A 103 2.31 6.32 -0.05
N PHE A 104 1.32 5.48 -0.31
CA PHE A 104 0.19 5.77 -1.18
C PHE A 104 -1.16 5.40 -0.53
N ASP A 105 -2.26 5.98 -1.01
CA ASP A 105 -3.64 5.73 -0.52
C ASP A 105 -4.38 4.61 -1.30
N SER A 106 -5.61 4.27 -0.91
CA SER A 106 -6.41 3.23 -1.58
C SER A 106 -6.75 3.49 -3.06
N ARG A 107 -6.47 4.68 -3.57
CA ARG A 107 -6.65 5.08 -4.97
C ARG A 107 -5.33 5.08 -5.74
N CYS A 108 -4.28 4.50 -5.15
CA CYS A 108 -2.92 4.53 -5.68
C CYS A 108 -2.36 5.95 -5.87
N LYS A 109 -2.81 6.91 -5.07
CA LYS A 109 -2.23 8.26 -5.06
C LYS A 109 -1.11 8.33 -4.03
N LYS A 110 0.08 8.70 -4.48
CA LYS A 110 1.25 8.97 -3.63
C LYS A 110 0.91 10.07 -2.62
N GLN A 111 0.99 9.73 -1.33
CA GLN A 111 0.74 10.64 -0.20
C GLN A 111 2.05 11.15 0.42
N ILE A 112 3.07 10.28 0.48
CA ILE A 112 4.42 10.63 0.93
C ILE A 112 5.38 10.15 -0.16
N PRO A 113 6.24 11.02 -0.71
CA PRO A 113 7.10 10.67 -1.83
C PRO A 113 8.11 9.58 -1.46
N ALA A 114 8.59 8.87 -2.47
CA ALA A 114 9.62 7.85 -2.32
C ALA A 114 11.00 8.50 -2.14
N THR A 115 11.42 8.70 -0.89
CA THR A 115 12.71 9.35 -0.57
C THR A 115 13.59 8.57 0.39
N TYR A 116 13.08 7.50 1.00
CA TYR A 116 13.78 6.72 2.02
C TYR A 116 14.28 5.39 1.46
N ASP A 117 15.38 4.85 1.99
CA ASP A 117 15.86 3.52 1.60
C ASP A 117 14.94 2.42 2.12
N PHE A 118 14.30 2.65 3.26
CA PHE A 118 13.20 1.81 3.75
C PHE A 118 12.24 2.58 4.65
N VAL A 119 10.99 2.13 4.70
CA VAL A 119 9.98 2.64 5.63
C VAL A 119 9.20 1.48 6.26
N PHE A 120 8.88 1.60 7.55
CA PHE A 120 8.00 0.68 8.25
C PHE A 120 6.54 1.13 8.12
N PRO A 121 5.56 0.22 8.18
CA PRO A 121 4.14 0.58 8.18
C PRO A 121 3.80 1.59 9.27
N PHE A 122 2.79 2.43 9.03
CA PHE A 122 2.34 3.39 10.03
C PHE A 122 1.73 2.68 11.25
N GLU A 123 2.04 3.18 12.44
CA GLU A 123 1.41 2.80 13.69
C GLU A 123 1.17 4.05 14.56
N LYS A 124 -0.09 4.24 14.97
CA LYS A 124 -0.57 5.37 15.80
C LYS A 124 -0.07 6.72 15.29
N GLY A 125 -0.12 6.90 13.98
CA GLY A 125 0.23 8.15 13.30
C GLY A 125 1.73 8.37 13.02
N TYR A 126 2.59 7.39 13.29
CA TYR A 126 4.04 7.49 13.04
C TYR A 126 4.56 6.32 12.20
N SER A 127 5.64 6.55 11.48
CA SER A 127 6.38 5.52 10.75
C SER A 127 7.87 5.70 11.01
N ILE A 128 8.57 4.59 11.25
CA ILE A 128 10.04 4.56 11.29
C ILE A 128 10.53 4.58 9.84
N VAL A 129 11.48 5.45 9.55
CA VAL A 129 12.11 5.56 8.22
C VAL A 129 13.61 5.40 8.35
N CYS A 130 14.24 4.97 7.26
CA CYS A 130 15.66 4.71 7.25
C CYS A 130 16.33 5.20 5.96
N ASN A 131 17.52 5.78 6.13
CA ASN A 131 18.44 6.14 5.04
C ASN A 131 19.76 5.38 5.19
N GLY A 132 20.29 4.89 4.08
CA GLY A 132 21.53 4.10 4.03
C GLY A 132 21.41 2.67 4.57
N CYS A 133 20.19 2.18 4.80
CA CYS A 133 19.98 0.76 5.08
C CYS A 133 19.75 -0.04 3.80
N GLU A 134 19.94 -1.33 3.93
CA GLU A 134 19.75 -2.30 2.86
C GLU A 134 18.83 -3.41 3.34
N ILE A 135 18.04 -3.94 2.40
CA ILE A 135 17.26 -5.15 2.60
C ILE A 135 18.20 -6.34 2.33
N GLN A 136 18.53 -7.10 3.38
CA GLN A 136 19.29 -8.34 3.26
C GLN A 136 18.37 -9.53 3.50
N SER A 137 18.37 -10.46 2.55
CA SER A 137 17.81 -11.79 2.76
C SER A 137 18.79 -12.58 3.61
N ASP A 138 18.30 -13.22 4.66
CA ASP A 138 19.10 -14.08 5.54
C ASP A 138 19.16 -15.54 5.05
N GLY A 139 18.69 -15.82 3.83
CA GLY A 139 18.59 -17.17 3.28
C GLY A 139 17.30 -17.91 3.69
N ASP A 140 16.54 -17.36 4.64
CA ASP A 140 15.19 -17.80 5.00
C ASP A 140 14.12 -16.92 4.31
N GLU A 141 12.85 -17.18 4.59
CA GLU A 141 11.71 -16.40 4.07
C GLU A 141 11.60 -14.97 4.64
N HIS A 142 12.62 -14.51 5.37
CA HIS A 142 12.61 -13.22 6.05
C HIS A 142 13.67 -12.27 5.49
N ASN A 143 13.26 -11.02 5.32
CA ASN A 143 14.15 -9.95 4.92
C ASN A 143 14.45 -9.08 6.14
N ARG A 144 15.74 -8.82 6.39
CA ARG A 144 16.21 -7.95 7.47
C ARG A 144 16.63 -6.61 6.89
N ILE A 145 16.31 -5.54 7.61
CA ILE A 145 16.83 -4.20 7.30
C ILE A 145 18.09 -4.01 8.13
N VAL A 146 19.20 -3.75 7.46
CA VAL A 146 20.52 -3.64 8.12
C VAL A 146 21.21 -2.33 7.74
N GLY A 147 22.08 -1.86 8.63
CA GLY A 147 22.79 -0.60 8.44
C GLY A 147 21.87 0.62 8.47
N GLY A 148 22.39 1.72 7.93
CA GLY A 148 21.68 2.99 7.83
C GLY A 148 21.51 3.75 9.15
N LYS A 149 20.77 4.85 9.04
CA LYS A 149 20.29 5.67 10.15
C LYS A 149 18.78 5.74 10.11
N TYR A 150 18.17 5.81 11.29
CA TYR A 150 16.72 5.75 11.49
C TYR A 150 16.20 7.04 12.08
N GLY A 151 15.00 7.41 11.65
CA GLY A 151 14.21 8.53 12.18
C GLY A 151 12.73 8.17 12.18
N ILE A 152 11.89 9.15 12.56
CA ILE A 152 10.42 8.98 12.60
C ILE A 152 9.79 10.08 11.79
N ILE A 153 8.80 9.71 10.97
CA ILE A 153 7.90 10.64 10.31
C ILE A 153 6.49 10.57 10.89
N ASP A 154 5.75 11.68 10.77
CA ASP A 154 4.31 11.71 11.00
C ASP A 154 3.51 11.33 9.72
N ARG A 155 2.18 11.31 9.84
CA ARG A 155 1.25 11.01 8.74
C ARG A 155 1.28 11.97 7.54
N LYS A 156 1.92 13.13 7.69
CA LYS A 156 2.12 14.11 6.61
C LYS A 156 3.50 13.96 5.98
N GLY A 157 4.31 12.98 6.42
CA GLY A 157 5.69 12.79 5.98
C GLY A 157 6.68 13.75 6.62
N LYS A 158 6.27 14.51 7.66
CA LYS A 158 7.20 15.39 8.36
C LYS A 158 8.08 14.56 9.28
N ILE A 159 9.40 14.75 9.19
CA ILE A 159 10.36 14.18 10.14
C ILE A 159 10.10 14.80 11.52
N VAL A 160 9.68 13.97 12.48
CA VAL A 160 9.47 14.35 13.89
C VAL A 160 10.66 13.94 14.77
N LEU A 161 11.38 12.90 14.37
CA LEU A 161 12.67 12.50 14.94
C LEU A 161 13.71 12.38 13.81
N PRO A 162 14.84 13.12 13.85
CA PRO A 162 15.86 13.11 12.81
C PRO A 162 16.40 11.72 12.46
N ILE A 163 16.83 11.55 11.22
CA ILE A 163 17.37 10.29 10.69
C ILE A 163 18.87 10.22 11.00
N GLU A 164 19.20 10.05 12.28
CA GLU A 164 20.59 10.06 12.78
C GLU A 164 20.89 8.91 13.76
N HIS A 165 19.88 8.10 14.11
CA HIS A 165 19.99 7.05 15.11
C HIS A 165 20.37 5.69 14.49
N ASP A 166 21.13 4.87 15.22
CA ASP A 166 21.51 3.53 14.72
C ASP A 166 20.30 2.58 14.69
N SER A 167 19.35 2.75 15.61
CA SER A 167 18.06 2.07 15.58
C SER A 167 16.99 2.85 16.34
N ILE A 168 15.73 2.56 16.02
CA ILE A 168 14.57 2.92 16.83
C ILE A 168 13.97 1.62 17.35
N ASP A 169 14.15 1.35 18.65
CA ASP A 169 13.75 0.09 19.26
C ASP A 169 12.25 0.06 19.56
N SER A 170 11.66 1.21 19.89
CA SER A 170 10.21 1.35 20.10
C SER A 170 9.77 2.81 20.12
N ILE A 171 8.49 3.04 19.79
CA ILE A 171 7.84 4.35 19.92
C ILE A 171 6.92 4.34 21.15
N LEU A 172 7.17 5.24 22.10
CA LEU A 172 6.34 5.49 23.26
C LEU A 172 5.27 6.54 22.91
N PHE A 173 4.23 6.11 22.19
CA PHE A 173 3.22 6.98 21.58
C PHE A 173 2.61 8.02 22.53
N ASN A 174 2.20 7.61 23.73
CA ASN A 174 1.58 8.50 24.73
C ASN A 174 2.53 9.59 25.24
N LYS A 175 3.84 9.36 25.15
CA LYS A 175 4.89 10.27 25.62
C LYS A 175 5.54 11.06 24.48
N LYS A 176 5.13 10.83 23.22
CA LYS A 176 5.82 11.32 22.01
C LYS A 176 7.34 11.18 22.14
N SER A 177 7.76 9.97 22.51
CA SER A 177 9.17 9.66 22.72
C SER A 177 9.50 8.35 22.03
N ALA A 178 10.77 8.13 21.72
CA ALA A 178 11.27 6.88 21.17
C ALA A 178 12.43 6.36 22.03
N ILE A 179 12.50 5.03 22.17
CA ILE A 179 13.71 4.38 22.65
C ILE A 179 14.61 4.18 21.43
N VAL A 180 15.77 4.81 21.44
CA VAL A 180 16.73 4.77 20.34
C VAL A 180 18.04 4.17 20.80
N THR A 181 18.76 3.53 19.89
CA THR A 181 20.15 3.12 20.11
C THR A 181 21.10 4.00 19.30
N ASN A 182 22.17 4.47 19.95
CA ASN A 182 23.31 5.13 19.32
C ASN A 182 24.60 4.55 19.93
N ASN A 183 25.54 4.11 19.11
CA ASN A 183 26.81 3.52 19.53
C ASN A 183 26.63 2.44 20.62
N LYS A 184 25.66 1.54 20.42
CA LYS A 184 25.27 0.45 21.36
C LYS A 184 24.69 0.91 22.70
N SER A 185 24.40 2.20 22.87
CA SER A 185 23.78 2.75 24.07
C SER A 185 22.34 3.17 23.80
N LYS A 186 21.42 2.77 24.68
CA LYS A 186 19.99 3.10 24.59
C LYS A 186 19.68 4.39 25.32
N SER A 187 18.81 5.20 24.73
CA SER A 187 18.29 6.42 25.35
C SER A 187 16.85 6.66 24.96
N THR A 188 16.13 7.46 25.75
CA THR A 188 14.76 7.89 25.40
C THR A 188 14.80 9.33 24.90
N ILE A 189 14.36 9.57 23.66
CA ILE A 189 14.34 10.89 23.05
C ILE A 189 12.89 11.32 22.81
N LYS A 190 12.55 12.55 23.21
CA LYS A 190 11.25 13.18 22.88
C LYS A 190 11.29 13.72 21.45
N PHE A 191 10.20 13.55 20.73
CA PHE A 191 10.00 14.10 19.38
C PHE A 191 8.73 14.96 19.32
N LYS A 192 8.64 15.82 18.28
CA LYS A 192 7.58 16.84 18.16
C LYS A 192 6.74 16.70 16.89
#